data_AF-M3DM50-F1
#
_entry.id   AF-M3DM50-F1
#
_cell.length_a   1.000
_cell.length_b   1.000
_cell.length_c   1.000
_cell.angle_alpha   90.00
_cell.angle_beta   90.00
_cell.angle_gamma   90.00
#
_symmetry.space_group_name_H-M   'P 1'
#
loop_
_entity.id
_entity.type
_entity.pdbx_description
1 polymer ?
#
loop_
_entity_poly.entity_id
_entity_poly.type
_entity_poly.pdbx_seq_one_letter_code
_entity_poly.pdbx_strand_id
1 'polypeptide(L)'
;MVAVVAAGGGIGATARYGASLLWPTGPAGFPWTTFWVNVVGCFVIGLFMIVITEGRPVHRLVRPFFGTGVLGGFTTFSTYAVDIQRLMEEGRPGTALAYLGATLLAALGAVWLAAATARRLPRTGPAATPRRTAPAASRRTGPAATREKGKRSS
;
A
#
# COMPACT_ATOMS: atom_id res chain seq x y z
N MET A 1 17.93 -5.96 7.94
CA MET A 1 16.79 -5.02 7.88
C MET A 1 17.25 -3.59 7.66
N VAL A 2 18.12 -3.02 8.52
CA VAL A 2 18.58 -1.63 8.39
C VAL A 2 19.27 -1.34 7.06
N ALA A 3 20.20 -2.18 6.59
CA ALA A 3 20.88 -1.99 5.31
C ALA A 3 19.91 -1.90 4.10
N VAL A 4 18.81 -2.66 4.15
CA VAL A 4 17.79 -2.65 3.10
C VAL A 4 17.00 -1.34 3.13
N VAL A 5 16.63 -0.85 4.33
CA VAL A 5 15.99 0.46 4.47
C VAL A 5 16.92 1.59 4.02
N ALA A 6 18.22 1.51 4.37
CA ALA A 6 19.22 2.49 3.97
C ALA A 6 19.41 2.54 2.45
N ALA A 7 19.51 1.37 1.80
CA ALA A 7 19.60 1.29 0.34
C ALA A 7 18.36 1.89 -0.34
N GLY A 8 17.15 1.53 0.14
CA GLY A 8 15.91 2.12 -0.35
C GLY A 8 15.84 3.63 -0.13
N GLY A 9 16.21 4.10 1.07
CA GLY A 9 16.25 5.52 1.44
C GLY A 9 17.20 6.32 0.57
N GLY A 10 18.38 5.77 0.26
CA GLY A 10 19.35 6.37 -0.65
C GLY A 10 18.77 6.56 -2.05
N ILE A 11 18.07 5.56 -2.57
CA ILE A 11 17.38 5.62 -3.88
C ILE A 11 16.26 6.68 -3.85
N GLY A 12 15.43 6.69 -2.81
CA GLY A 12 14.35 7.66 -2.66
C GLY A 12 14.87 9.09 -2.59
N ALA A 13 15.90 9.33 -1.77
CA ALA A 13 16.50 10.64 -1.59
C ALA A 13 17.18 11.14 -2.87
N THR A 14 17.90 10.27 -3.60
CA THR A 14 18.49 10.65 -4.89
C THR A 14 17.44 10.91 -5.95
N ALA A 15 16.33 10.16 -5.99
CA ALA A 15 15.22 10.43 -6.89
C ALA A 15 14.56 11.80 -6.61
N ARG A 16 14.31 12.13 -5.33
CA ARG A 16 13.82 13.45 -4.93
C ARG A 16 14.80 14.56 -5.31
N TYR A 17 16.09 14.36 -5.04
CA TYR A 17 17.11 15.33 -5.39
C TYR A 17 17.20 15.52 -6.90
N GLY A 18 17.17 14.44 -7.67
CA GLY A 18 17.09 14.50 -9.14
C GLY A 18 15.86 15.26 -9.63
N ALA A 19 14.69 15.07 -9.01
CA ALA A 19 13.50 15.86 -9.33
C ALA A 19 13.71 17.36 -9.09
N SER A 20 14.41 17.73 -8.00
CA SER A 20 14.76 19.13 -7.72
C SER A 20 15.74 19.74 -8.72
N LEU A 21 16.62 18.92 -9.32
CA LEU A 21 17.54 19.36 -10.37
C LEU A 21 16.85 19.50 -11.72
N LEU A 22 15.95 18.58 -12.06
CA LEU A 22 15.22 18.58 -13.34
C LEU A 22 14.14 19.64 -13.39
N TRP A 23 13.49 19.90 -12.26
CA TRP A 23 12.44 20.90 -12.13
C TRP A 23 12.79 21.88 -11.00
N PRO A 24 13.72 22.81 -11.23
CA PRO A 24 14.06 23.80 -10.21
C PRO A 24 12.91 24.78 -10.03
N THR A 25 12.40 24.89 -8.80
CA THR A 25 11.43 25.93 -8.42
C THR A 25 12.17 27.15 -7.92
N GLY A 26 11.94 28.29 -8.58
CA GLY A 26 12.57 29.55 -8.20
C GLY A 26 12.16 30.04 -6.80
N PRO A 27 12.99 30.88 -6.15
CA PRO A 27 12.73 31.45 -4.82
C PRO A 27 11.33 32.05 -4.68
N ALA A 28 10.94 32.84 -5.68
CA ALA A 28 9.69 33.58 -5.71
C ALA A 28 8.50 32.78 -6.26
N GLY A 29 8.59 31.45 -6.34
CA GLY A 29 7.55 30.58 -6.91
C GLY A 29 6.73 29.82 -5.87
N PHE A 30 5.72 29.08 -6.35
CA PHE A 30 5.14 27.97 -5.58
C PHE A 30 6.10 26.76 -5.68
N PRO A 31 6.37 26.02 -4.58
CA PRO A 31 7.32 24.90 -4.58
C PRO A 31 6.74 23.62 -5.24
N TRP A 32 6.46 23.69 -6.53
CA TRP A 32 5.88 22.62 -7.35
C TRP A 32 6.61 21.28 -7.25
N THR A 33 7.93 21.29 -7.13
CA THR A 33 8.70 20.05 -7.12
C THR A 33 8.50 19.28 -5.82
N THR A 34 8.67 19.95 -4.68
CA THR A 34 8.39 19.37 -3.37
C THR A 34 6.91 18.99 -3.24
N PHE A 35 6.00 19.82 -3.77
CA PHE A 35 4.56 19.50 -3.86
C PHE A 35 4.32 18.16 -4.54
N TRP A 36 4.77 17.99 -5.79
CA TRP A 36 4.51 16.78 -6.57
C TRP A 36 5.22 15.56 -6.02
N VAL A 37 6.44 15.71 -5.52
CA VAL A 37 7.17 14.63 -4.84
C VAL A 37 6.35 14.07 -3.68
N ASN A 38 5.80 14.93 -2.82
CA ASN A 38 4.97 14.50 -1.70
C ASN A 38 3.64 13.88 -2.17
N VAL A 39 2.94 14.51 -3.12
CA VAL A 39 1.65 14.01 -3.63
C VAL A 39 1.80 12.64 -4.31
N VAL A 40 2.80 12.48 -5.18
CA VAL A 40 3.10 11.21 -5.85
C VAL A 40 3.52 10.16 -4.82
N GLY A 41 4.37 10.51 -3.85
CA GLY A 41 4.76 9.60 -2.78
C GLY A 41 3.57 9.11 -1.96
N CYS A 42 2.64 10.01 -1.61
CA CYS A 42 1.39 9.68 -0.91
C CYS A 42 0.47 8.77 -1.74
N PHE A 43 0.35 9.01 -3.05
CA PHE A 43 -0.37 8.11 -3.94
C PHE A 43 0.25 6.70 -3.95
N VAL A 44 1.57 6.62 -4.16
CA VAL A 44 2.29 5.35 -4.28
C VAL A 44 2.27 4.56 -2.97
N ILE A 45 2.46 5.20 -1.81
CA ILE A 45 2.36 4.49 -0.52
C ILE A 45 0.92 3.99 -0.25
N GLY A 46 -0.10 4.77 -0.63
CA GLY A 46 -1.49 4.36 -0.51
C GLY A 46 -1.80 3.13 -1.35
N LEU A 47 -1.32 3.11 -2.60
CA LEU A 47 -1.50 1.97 -3.50
C LEU A 47 -0.74 0.75 -2.99
N PHE A 48 0.51 0.95 -2.57
CA PHE A 48 1.39 -0.09 -2.03
C PHE A 48 0.79 -0.77 -0.80
N MET A 49 0.24 0.00 0.14
CA MET A 49 -0.43 -0.53 1.33
C MET A 49 -1.58 -1.47 0.96
N ILE A 50 -2.40 -1.09 -0.02
CA ILE A 50 -3.59 -1.88 -0.39
C ILE A 50 -3.20 -3.13 -1.16
N VAL A 51 -2.30 -3.00 -2.15
CA VAL A 51 -1.81 -4.14 -2.94
C VAL A 51 -1.12 -5.19 -2.07
N ILE A 52 -0.37 -4.77 -1.04
CA ILE A 52 0.30 -5.71 -0.13
C ILE A 52 -0.65 -6.32 0.88
N THR A 53 -1.71 -5.61 1.28
CA THR A 53 -2.68 -6.13 2.25
C THR A 53 -3.67 -7.11 1.60
N GLU A 54 -4.01 -6.90 0.32
CA GLU A 54 -4.92 -7.78 -0.43
C GLU A 54 -4.21 -8.82 -1.32
N GLY A 55 -2.88 -8.71 -1.47
CA GLY A 55 -2.08 -9.53 -2.39
C GLY A 55 -1.43 -10.78 -1.78
N ARG A 56 -0.67 -11.49 -2.62
CA ARG A 56 0.12 -12.68 -2.27
C ARG A 56 1.12 -12.39 -1.13
N PRO A 57 1.59 -13.41 -0.39
CA PRO A 57 2.68 -13.24 0.57
C PRO A 57 3.92 -12.67 -0.12
N VAL A 58 4.17 -11.39 0.08
CA VAL A 58 5.37 -10.69 -0.37
C VAL A 58 6.51 -10.95 0.59
N HIS A 59 7.74 -10.99 0.05
CA HIS A 59 8.94 -11.18 0.85
C HIS A 59 9.02 -10.13 1.97
N ARG A 60 9.40 -10.56 3.19
CA ARG A 60 9.41 -9.72 4.41
C ARG A 60 10.22 -8.42 4.26
N LEU A 61 11.15 -8.38 3.31
CA LEU A 61 12.01 -7.23 3.02
C LEU A 61 11.37 -6.15 2.13
N VAL A 62 10.31 -6.46 1.37
CA VAL A 62 9.70 -5.51 0.42
C VAL A 62 9.05 -4.33 1.17
N ARG A 63 8.33 -4.62 2.25
CA ARG A 63 7.70 -3.59 3.11
C ARG A 63 8.72 -2.56 3.63
N PRO A 64 9.80 -2.96 4.35
CA PRO A 64 10.79 -2.01 4.84
C PRO A 64 11.62 -1.36 3.73
N PHE A 65 11.96 -2.08 2.65
CA PHE A 65 12.70 -1.51 1.52
C PHE A 65 11.93 -0.38 0.84
N PHE A 66 10.69 -0.65 0.43
CA PHE A 66 9.94 0.26 -0.41
C PHE A 66 9.14 1.27 0.40
N GLY A 67 8.44 0.82 1.44
CA GLY A 67 7.62 1.70 2.29
C GLY A 67 8.49 2.66 3.10
N THR A 68 9.37 2.12 3.94
CA THR A 68 10.20 2.95 4.83
C THR A 68 11.42 3.51 4.13
N GLY A 69 12.08 2.73 3.28
CA GLY A 69 13.27 3.16 2.53
C GLY A 69 12.91 4.11 1.39
N VAL A 70 12.48 3.57 0.24
CA VAL A 70 12.29 4.34 -0.99
C VAL A 70 11.29 5.47 -0.82
N LEU A 71 10.07 5.19 -0.35
CA LEU A 71 9.04 6.22 -0.23
C LEU A 71 9.32 7.21 0.91
N GLY A 72 9.91 6.73 2.01
CA GLY A 72 10.39 7.58 3.10
C GLY A 72 11.51 8.54 2.68
N GLY A 73 12.44 8.10 1.83
CA GLY A 73 13.52 8.95 1.30
C GLY A 73 13.06 9.87 0.14
N PHE A 74 12.08 9.41 -0.64
CA PHE A 74 11.50 10.17 -1.75
C PHE A 74 10.64 11.33 -1.25
N THR A 75 9.80 11.11 -0.24
CA THR A 75 8.97 12.19 0.34
C THR A 75 9.76 13.02 1.35
N THR A 76 9.30 14.25 1.62
CA THR A 76 9.97 15.13 2.60
C THR A 76 9.01 16.11 3.25
N PHE A 77 8.95 16.06 4.58
CA PHE A 77 8.25 17.07 5.38
C PHE A 77 9.18 18.23 5.79
N SER A 78 10.48 17.96 5.99
CA SER A 78 11.43 18.99 6.40
C SER A 78 11.64 20.06 5.32
N THR A 79 11.85 19.65 4.07
CA THR A 79 11.96 20.61 2.94
C THR A 79 10.66 21.39 2.77
N TYR A 80 9.51 20.71 2.90
CA TYR A 80 8.21 21.36 2.85
C TYR A 80 8.01 22.45 3.91
N ALA A 81 8.40 22.19 5.17
CA ALA A 81 8.33 23.17 6.25
C ALA A 81 9.28 24.36 6.02
N VAL A 82 10.50 24.10 5.55
CA VAL A 82 11.48 25.15 5.22
C VAL A 82 10.98 26.02 4.07
N ASP A 83 10.38 25.42 3.03
CA ASP A 83 9.80 26.14 1.90
C ASP A 83 8.66 27.07 2.37
N ILE A 84 7.81 26.62 3.29
CA ILE A 84 6.75 27.45 3.89
C ILE A 84 7.36 28.61 4.70
N GLN A 85 8.33 28.32 5.57
CA GLN A 85 9.00 29.34 6.37
C GLN A 85 9.65 30.40 5.48
N ARG A 86 10.36 29.96 4.43
CA ARG A 86 11.00 30.85 3.46
C ARG A 86 9.98 31.76 2.76
N LEU A 87 8.83 31.23 2.35
CA LEU A 87 7.77 32.04 1.74
C LEU A 87 7.20 33.08 2.71
N MET A 88 7.15 32.77 4.02
CA MET A 88 6.76 33.75 5.04
C MET A 88 7.81 34.85 5.20
N GLU A 89 9.10 34.49 5.26
CA GLU A 89 10.22 35.42 5.38
C GLU A 89 10.36 36.35 4.16
N GLU A 90 10.06 35.84 2.96
CA GLU A 90 10.06 36.61 1.71
C GLU A 90 8.82 37.50 1.55
N GLY A 91 7.95 37.60 2.56
CA GLY A 91 6.77 38.47 2.54
C GLY A 91 5.60 37.93 1.71
N ARG A 92 5.52 36.60 1.51
CA ARG A 92 4.53 35.94 0.64
C ARG A 92 3.63 34.96 1.40
N PRO A 93 2.94 35.40 2.47
CA PRO A 93 2.14 34.52 3.32
C PRO A 93 0.97 33.85 2.58
N GLY A 94 0.40 34.51 1.56
CA GLY A 94 -0.66 33.92 0.74
C GLY A 94 -0.19 32.66 0.00
N THR A 95 1.01 32.70 -0.59
CA THR A 95 1.60 31.53 -1.26
C THR A 95 2.00 30.45 -0.24
N ALA A 96 2.51 30.84 0.92
CA ALA A 96 2.85 29.90 2.01
C ALA A 96 1.62 29.13 2.49
N LEU A 97 0.51 29.82 2.77
CA LEU A 97 -0.76 29.21 3.19
C LEU A 97 -1.38 28.36 2.09
N ALA A 98 -1.35 28.83 0.84
CA ALA A 98 -1.80 28.04 -0.30
C ALA A 98 -0.99 26.76 -0.44
N TYR A 99 0.33 26.84 -0.31
CA TYR A 99 1.21 25.68 -0.36
C TYR A 99 0.97 24.71 0.79
N LEU A 100 0.78 25.24 2.00
CA LEU A 100 0.45 24.47 3.20
C LEU A 100 -0.86 23.68 3.01
N GLY A 101 -1.92 24.35 2.60
CA GLY A 101 -3.23 23.75 2.43
C GLY A 101 -3.29 22.81 1.23
N ALA A 102 -2.78 23.25 0.07
CA ALA A 102 -2.84 22.48 -1.17
C ALA A 102 -2.08 21.16 -1.06
N THR A 103 -0.88 21.15 -0.47
CA THR A 103 -0.09 19.92 -0.34
C THR A 103 -0.80 18.91 0.55
N LEU A 104 -1.39 19.35 1.67
CA LEU A 104 -2.13 18.47 2.57
C LEU A 104 -3.37 17.88 1.89
N LEU A 105 -4.19 18.73 1.27
CA LEU A 105 -5.41 18.30 0.57
C LEU A 105 -5.09 17.36 -0.59
N ALA A 106 -4.06 17.68 -1.38
CA ALA A 106 -3.63 16.85 -2.51
C ALA A 106 -3.04 15.51 -2.03
N ALA A 107 -2.29 15.48 -0.93
CA ALA A 107 -1.78 14.23 -0.34
C ALA A 107 -2.93 13.32 0.14
N LEU A 108 -3.93 13.88 0.82
CA LEU A 108 -5.13 13.13 1.24
C LEU A 108 -5.93 12.63 0.03
N GLY A 109 -6.13 13.50 -0.96
CA GLY A 109 -6.79 13.14 -2.23
C GLY A 109 -6.04 12.04 -2.98
N ALA A 110 -4.71 12.09 -3.00
CA ALA A 110 -3.86 11.08 -3.59
C ALA A 110 -4.00 9.72 -2.90
N VAL A 111 -4.02 9.67 -1.57
CA VAL A 111 -4.27 8.43 -0.82
C VAL A 111 -5.67 7.88 -1.12
N TRP A 112 -6.69 8.74 -1.17
CA TRP A 112 -8.04 8.33 -1.51
C TRP A 112 -8.15 7.78 -2.94
N LEU A 113 -7.50 8.44 -3.91
CA LEU A 113 -7.43 8.02 -5.29
C LEU A 113 -6.69 6.68 -5.43
N ALA A 114 -5.60 6.50 -4.68
CA ALA A 114 -4.89 5.23 -4.61
C ALA A 114 -5.81 4.11 -4.11
N ALA A 115 -6.65 4.40 -3.12
CA ALA A 115 -7.64 3.43 -2.65
C ALA A 115 -8.75 3.15 -3.67
N ALA A 116 -9.23 4.17 -4.37
CA ALA A 116 -10.24 4.01 -5.42
C ALA A 116 -9.72 3.19 -6.62
N THR A 117 -8.46 3.44 -7.02
CA THR A 117 -7.80 2.71 -8.11
C THR A 117 -7.50 1.26 -7.73
N ALA A 118 -7.00 1.03 -6.51
CA ALA A 118 -6.75 -0.33 -6.02
C ALA A 118 -8.03 -1.19 -5.99
N ARG A 119 -9.19 -0.63 -5.62
CA ARG A 119 -10.48 -1.33 -5.64
C ARG A 119 -10.94 -1.77 -7.04
N ARG A 120 -10.45 -1.13 -8.10
CA ARG A 120 -10.77 -1.47 -9.49
C ARG A 120 -9.83 -2.51 -10.09
N LEU A 121 -8.72 -2.81 -9.43
CA LEU A 121 -7.83 -3.88 -9.89
C LEU A 121 -8.54 -5.23 -9.71
N PRO A 122 -8.58 -6.09 -10.75
CA PRO A 122 -9.10 -7.44 -10.61
C PRO A 122 -8.35 -8.17 -9.50
N ARG A 123 -9.07 -8.64 -8.48
CA ARG A 123 -8.50 -9.47 -7.44
C ARG A 123 -8.04 -10.76 -8.09
N THR A 124 -6.75 -10.89 -8.36
CA THR A 124 -6.14 -12.16 -8.77
C THR A 124 -6.01 -13.04 -7.53
N GLY A 125 -7.15 -13.50 -7.02
CA GLY A 125 -7.21 -14.64 -6.12
C GLY A 125 -6.86 -15.91 -6.88
N PRO A 126 -6.19 -16.90 -6.27
CA PRO A 126 -6.12 -18.23 -6.86
C PRO A 126 -7.55 -18.70 -7.10
N ALA A 127 -7.85 -19.17 -8.31
CA ALA A 127 -9.11 -19.84 -8.60
C ALA A 127 -9.34 -20.87 -7.50
N ALA A 128 -10.43 -20.70 -6.73
CA ALA A 128 -10.82 -21.68 -5.74
C ALA A 128 -10.95 -23.02 -6.48
N THR A 129 -10.00 -23.93 -6.25
CA THR A 129 -10.07 -25.29 -6.81
C THR A 129 -11.43 -25.85 -6.42
N PRO A 130 -12.30 -26.25 -7.38
CA PRO A 130 -13.59 -26.82 -7.04
C PRO A 130 -13.33 -28.00 -6.12
N ARG A 131 -13.84 -27.91 -4.89
CA ARG A 131 -13.77 -29.00 -3.92
C ARG A 131 -14.55 -30.15 -4.54
N ARG A 132 -13.84 -31.08 -5.19
CA ARG A 132 -14.41 -32.28 -5.82
C ARG A 132 -15.09 -33.06 -4.70
N THR A 133 -16.40 -32.91 -4.59
CA THR A 133 -17.23 -33.74 -3.73
C THR A 133 -17.05 -35.18 -4.21
N ALA A 134 -16.37 -35.99 -3.39
CA ALA A 134 -16.26 -37.41 -3.66
C ALA A 134 -17.68 -38.00 -3.70
N PRO A 135 -18.02 -38.88 -4.66
CA PRO A 135 -19.32 -39.51 -4.70
C PRO A 135 -19.49 -40.39 -3.45
N ALA A 136 -20.59 -40.19 -2.73
CA ALA A 136 -21.02 -41.08 -1.67
C ALA A 136 -21.19 -42.49 -2.27
N ALA A 137 -20.25 -43.39 -1.96
CA ALA A 137 -20.31 -44.76 -2.37
C ALA A 137 -21.58 -45.40 -1.79
N SER A 138 -22.44 -45.81 -2.71
CA SER A 138 -23.62 -46.63 -2.50
C SER A 138 -23.30 -47.86 -1.64
N ARG A 139 -23.83 -47.91 -0.41
CA ARG A 139 -24.04 -49.20 0.26
C ARG A 139 -25.43 -49.69 -0.09
N ARG A 140 -25.43 -50.62 -1.05
CA ARG A 140 -26.56 -51.43 -1.51
C ARG A 140 -27.23 -52.17 -0.36
N THR A 141 -28.54 -52.25 -0.51
CA THR A 141 -29.54 -53.09 0.15
C THR A 141 -29.34 -54.60 -0.10
N GLY A 142 -29.77 -55.45 0.86
CA GLY A 142 -30.03 -56.89 0.66
C GLY A 142 -30.07 -57.73 1.96
N PRO A 143 -30.89 -58.80 2.09
CA PRO A 143 -31.87 -58.92 3.20
C PRO A 143 -31.84 -60.22 4.05
N ALA A 144 -32.67 -60.21 5.10
CA ALA A 144 -33.47 -61.30 5.71
C ALA A 144 -32.85 -62.30 6.72
N ALA A 145 -33.62 -62.47 7.82
CA ALA A 145 -33.86 -63.66 8.68
C ALA A 145 -32.63 -64.39 9.27
N THR A 146 -32.59 -64.78 10.55
CA THR A 146 -33.51 -65.75 11.17
C THR A 146 -33.28 -65.81 12.70
N ARG A 147 -34.41 -65.80 13.39
CA ARG A 147 -34.79 -66.28 14.74
C ARG A 147 -33.96 -67.43 15.36
N GLU A 148 -33.49 -67.28 16.62
CA GLU A 148 -33.35 -68.32 17.66
C GLU A 148 -33.02 -67.65 19.02
N LYS A 149 -33.91 -67.52 20.02
CA LYS A 149 -34.40 -68.45 21.06
C LYS A 149 -33.34 -69.15 21.93
N GLY A 150 -33.44 -68.91 23.26
CA GLY A 150 -32.78 -69.65 24.36
C GLY A 150 -31.64 -68.84 24.98
N LYS A 151 -31.44 -68.65 26.28
CA LYS A 151 -31.83 -69.29 27.56
C LYS A 151 -31.56 -68.21 28.64
N ARG A 152 -32.46 -67.87 29.57
CA ARG A 152 -32.69 -68.44 30.92
C ARG A 152 -31.42 -68.82 31.72
N SER A 153 -31.48 -68.50 33.02
CA SER A 153 -30.56 -68.77 34.16
C SER A 153 -29.29 -67.91 34.20
N SER A 154 -28.90 -67.28 35.31
CA SER A 154 -29.39 -67.25 36.70
C SER A 154 -28.74 -66.07 37.41
#